data_AF-A0A168VTG3-F1
#
_entry.id   AF-A0A168VTG3-F1
#
_cell.length_a   1.000
_cell.length_b   1.000
_cell.length_c   1.000
_cell.angle_alpha   90.00
_cell.angle_beta   90.00
_cell.angle_gamma   90.00
#
_symmetry.space_group_name_H-M   'P 1'
#
loop_
_entity.id
_entity.type
_entity.pdbx_description
1 polymer ?
#
loop_
_entity_poly.entity_id
_entity_poly.type
_entity_poly.pdbx_seq_one_letter_code
_entity_poly.pdbx_strand_id
1 'polypeptide(L)'
;MNKYRIFFVYRVKNLNYIHVHGMNMDNKKLFTVLISSPNDEMNLANHHSELPNELLSLLEAESTRINSGLYDLAQWEPYTYS
;
A
#
# COMPACT_ATOMS: atom_id res chain seq x y z
N MET A 1 18.54 2.15 -4.30
CA MET A 1 17.19 2.31 -4.86
C MET A 1 16.27 1.38 -4.10
N ASN A 2 15.12 1.83 -3.59
CA ASN A 2 14.21 0.95 -2.86
C ASN A 2 13.63 -0.11 -3.82
N LYS A 3 13.76 -1.39 -3.46
CA LYS A 3 13.35 -2.55 -4.27
C LYS A 3 11.86 -2.55 -4.61
N TYR A 4 11.03 -1.95 -3.76
CA TYR A 4 9.59 -1.84 -3.97
C TYR A 4 9.18 -0.36 -4.03
N ARG A 5 8.16 -0.07 -4.83
CA ARG A 5 7.53 1.25 -4.93
C ARG A 5 6.02 1.12 -4.87
N ILE A 6 5.39 1.87 -3.96
CA ILE A 6 3.92 1.96 -3.85
C ILE A 6 3.44 3.01 -4.86
N PHE A 7 2.35 2.69 -5.56
CA PHE A 7 1.69 3.59 -6.48
C PHE A 7 0.45 4.19 -5.83
N PHE A 8 -0.49 3.35 -5.45
CA PHE A 8 -1.75 3.79 -4.85
C PHE A 8 -2.32 2.74 -3.92
N VAL A 9 -3.28 3.18 -3.11
CA VAL A 9 -4.05 2.34 -2.21
C VAL A 9 -5.54 2.64 -2.36
N TYR A 10 -6.38 1.67 -1.96
CA TYR A 10 -7.79 1.92 -1.69
C TYR A 10 -8.27 1.06 -0.51
N ARG A 11 -9.23 1.60 0.23
CA ARG A 11 -9.82 0.95 1.41
C ARG A 11 -11.17 0.35 1.07
N VAL A 12 -11.36 -0.89 1.48
CA VAL A 12 -12.63 -1.61 1.43
C VAL A 12 -13.22 -1.58 2.84
N LYS A 13 -13.85 -0.45 3.20
CA LYS A 13 -14.25 -0.13 4.57
C LYS A 13 -15.20 -1.15 5.20
N ASN A 14 -16.12 -1.70 4.41
CA ASN A 14 -17.05 -2.74 4.87
C ASN A 14 -16.37 -4.05 5.29
N LEU A 15 -15.14 -4.29 4.83
CA LEU A 15 -14.37 -5.49 5.15
C LEU A 15 -13.13 -5.19 6.01
N ASN A 16 -12.90 -3.93 6.40
CA ASN A 16 -11.71 -3.48 7.13
C ASN A 16 -10.40 -3.95 6.45
N TYR A 17 -10.28 -3.73 5.14
CA TYR A 17 -9.06 -4.02 4.40
C TYR A 17 -8.56 -2.82 3.60
N ILE A 18 -7.25 -2.80 3.36
CA ILE A 18 -6.59 -1.91 2.42
C ILE A 18 -5.87 -2.73 1.34
N HIS A 19 -6.11 -2.38 0.10
CA HIS A 19 -5.32 -2.87 -1.03
C HIS A 19 -4.16 -1.92 -1.27
N VAL A 20 -2.95 -2.46 -1.32
CA VAL A 20 -1.74 -1.70 -1.68
C VAL A 20 -1.20 -2.22 -3.00
N HIS A 21 -1.07 -1.31 -3.96
CA HIS A 21 -0.57 -1.60 -5.30
C HIS A 21 0.77 -0.94 -5.53
N GLY A 22 1.68 -1.68 -6.15
CA GLY A 22 3.01 -1.19 -6.43
C GLY A 22 3.78 -2.08 -7.40
N MET A 23 5.08 -1.83 -7.49
CA MET A 23 5.99 -2.57 -8.35
C MET A 23 7.27 -2.94 -7.63
N ASN A 24 7.75 -4.16 -7.87
CA ASN A 24 9.13 -4.54 -7.61
C ASN A 24 10.02 -3.94 -8.71
N MET A 25 10.91 -3.04 -8.33
CA MET A 25 11.74 -2.26 -9.24
C MET A 25 12.87 -3.06 -9.88
N ASP A 26 13.24 -4.21 -9.33
CA ASP A 26 14.30 -5.07 -9.87
C ASP A 26 13.80 -5.85 -11.09
N ASN A 27 12.63 -6.49 -10.94
CA ASN A 27 12.06 -7.38 -11.96
C ASN A 27 10.84 -6.79 -12.71
N LYS A 28 10.46 -5.55 -12.37
CA LYS A 28 9.34 -4.81 -12.95
C LYS A 28 7.97 -5.50 -12.80
N LYS A 29 7.83 -6.46 -11.88
CA LYS A 29 6.55 -7.11 -11.60
C LYS A 29 5.69 -6.25 -10.67
N LEU A 30 4.42 -6.12 -11.02
CA LEU A 30 3.43 -5.52 -10.12
C LEU A 30 3.19 -6.44 -8.91
N PHE A 31 2.95 -5.82 -7.76
CA PHE A 31 2.43 -6.52 -6.59
C PHE A 31 1.11 -5.90 -6.17
N THR A 32 0.27 -6.72 -5.55
CA THR A 32 -0.95 -6.31 -4.89
C THR A 32 -1.01 -7.06 -3.59
N VAL A 33 -1.10 -6.33 -2.48
CA VAL A 33 -1.23 -6.93 -1.15
C VAL A 33 -2.51 -6.45 -0.50
N LEU A 34 -3.23 -7.38 0.12
CA LEU A 34 -4.40 -7.12 0.93
C LEU A 34 -3.96 -7.12 2.38
N ILE A 35 -4.13 -5.99 3.06
CA ILE A 35 -3.70 -5.80 4.45
C ILE A 35 -4.91 -5.48 5.30
N SER A 36 -4.97 -6.06 6.50
CA SER A 36 -6.00 -5.72 7.48
C SER A 36 -5.95 -4.24 7.83
N SER A 37 -7.11 -3.59 7.91
CA SER A 37 -7.25 -2.18 8.25
C SER A 37 -8.39 -1.91 9.24
N PRO A 38 -8.31 -2.44 10.47
CA PRO A 38 -9.29 -2.11 11.51
C PRO A 38 -9.23 -0.62 11.83
N ASN A 39 -10.38 0.02 12.01
CA ASN A 39 -10.48 1.46 12.32
C ASN A 39 -9.83 2.38 11.25
N ASP A 40 -9.86 1.98 9.98
CA ASP A 40 -9.25 2.72 8.85
C ASP A 40 -7.70 2.85 8.91
N GLU A 41 -7.04 2.17 9.85
CA GLU A 41 -5.58 2.17 10.01
C GLU A 41 -4.97 0.84 9.54
N MET A 42 -3.87 0.91 8.78
CA MET A 42 -3.17 -0.29 8.32
C MET A 42 -2.57 -1.08 9.50
N ASN A 43 -2.81 -2.39 9.51
CA ASN A 43 -2.27 -3.32 10.50
C ASN A 43 -1.48 -4.45 9.83
N LEU A 44 -0.17 -4.48 10.07
CA LEU A 44 0.77 -5.46 9.50
C LEU A 44 1.02 -6.68 10.38
N ALA A 45 0.47 -6.74 11.59
CA ALA A 45 0.82 -7.74 12.61
C ALA A 45 0.67 -9.20 12.13
N ASN A 46 -0.24 -9.46 11.20
CA ASN A 46 -0.54 -10.81 10.70
C ASN A 46 0.18 -11.16 9.37
N HIS A 47 0.94 -10.25 8.77
CA HIS A 47 1.48 -10.44 7.41
C HIS A 47 2.98 -10.77 7.35
N HIS A 48 3.64 -10.90 8.50
CA HIS A 48 5.09 -11.16 8.59
C HIS A 48 5.52 -12.49 7.98
N SER A 49 4.63 -13.48 7.87
CA SER A 49 4.93 -14.81 7.30
C SER A 49 4.69 -14.92 5.79
N GLU A 50 3.97 -13.97 5.19
CA GLU A 50 3.47 -14.08 3.81
C GLU A 50 4.14 -13.10 2.84
N LEU A 51 4.71 -12.01 3.36
CA LEU A 51 5.32 -10.97 2.56
C LEU A 51 6.85 -10.98 2.70
N PRO A 52 7.59 -10.67 1.62
CA PRO A 52 9.04 -10.46 1.71
C PRO A 52 9.37 -9.38 2.74
N ASN A 53 10.41 -9.61 3.54
CA ASN A 53 10.83 -8.67 4.60
C ASN A 53 11.04 -7.25 4.08
N GLU A 54 11.63 -7.09 2.88
CA GLU A 54 11.87 -5.74 2.34
C GLU A 54 10.57 -5.04 1.89
N LEU A 55 9.51 -5.79 1.57
CA LEU A 55 8.19 -5.23 1.31
C LEU A 55 7.51 -4.83 2.62
N LEU A 56 7.61 -5.66 3.66
CA LEU A 56 7.10 -5.34 5.00
C LEU A 56 7.76 -4.07 5.55
N SER A 57 9.08 -3.97 5.48
CA SER A 57 9.81 -2.77 5.93
C SER A 57 9.39 -1.51 5.15
N LEU A 58 9.07 -1.63 3.86
CA LEU A 58 8.54 -0.50 3.09
C LEU A 58 7.13 -0.11 3.59
N LEU A 59 6.26 -1.08 3.81
CA LEU A 59 4.89 -0.84 4.29
C LEU A 59 4.89 -0.23 5.70
N GLU A 60 5.77 -0.68 6.58
CA GLU A 60 5.98 -0.09 7.91
C GLU A 60 6.46 1.36 7.79
N ALA A 61 7.46 1.63 6.96
CA ALA A 61 8.01 2.98 6.76
C ALA A 61 7.00 3.97 6.14
N GLU A 62 6.14 3.50 5.23
CA GLU A 62 5.13 4.32 4.56
C GLU A 62 3.76 4.31 5.28
N SER A 63 3.61 3.56 6.38
CA SER A 63 2.35 3.37 7.10
C SER A 63 1.66 4.68 7.48
N THR A 64 2.41 5.64 8.04
CA THR A 64 1.89 6.98 8.39
C THR A 64 1.33 7.72 7.19
N ARG A 65 2.02 7.67 6.04
CA ARG A 65 1.60 8.35 4.80
C ARG A 65 0.41 7.67 4.16
N ILE A 66 0.35 6.35 4.24
CA ILE A 66 -0.80 5.58 3.76
C ILE A 66 -2.02 5.86 4.63
N ASN A 67 -1.86 5.86 5.95
CA ASN A 67 -2.94 6.19 6.89
C ASN A 67 -3.40 7.65 6.77
N SER A 68 -2.53 8.59 6.39
CA SER A 68 -2.91 9.97 6.08
C SER A 68 -3.58 10.16 4.72
N GLY A 69 -3.74 9.09 3.94
CA GLY A 69 -4.39 9.11 2.63
C GLY A 69 -3.54 9.60 1.47
N LEU A 70 -2.21 9.74 1.63
CA LEU A 70 -1.32 10.26 0.57
C LEU A 70 -1.38 9.43 -0.72
N TYR A 71 -1.59 8.12 -0.57
CA TYR A 71 -1.63 7.17 -1.67
C TYR A 71 -3.05 6.86 -2.14
N ASP A 72 -4.08 7.48 -1.55
CA ASP A 72 -5.47 7.16 -1.88
C ASP A 72 -5.75 7.55 -3.33
N LEU A 73 -6.33 6.64 -4.11
CA LEU A 73 -6.77 6.93 -5.48
C LEU A 73 -7.71 8.15 -5.56
N ALA A 74 -8.44 8.45 -4.48
CA ALA A 74 -9.29 9.63 -4.40
C ALA A 74 -8.50 10.96 -4.48
N GLN A 75 -7.21 10.96 -4.11
CA GLN A 75 -6.32 12.11 -4.21
C GLN A 75 -5.72 12.26 -5.62
N TRP A 76 -5.87 11.25 -6.48
CA TRP A 76 -5.39 11.33 -7.85
C TRP A 76 -6.42 12.11 -8.65
N GLU A 77 -6.20 13.42 -8.80
CA GLU A 77 -7.05 14.25 -9.65
C GLU A 77 -7.06 13.68 -11.07
N PRO A 78 -8.22 13.26 -11.60
CA PRO A 78 -8.31 12.63 -12.92
C PRO A 78 -7.96 13.55 -14.10
N TYR A 79 -7.59 14.81 -13.85
CA TYR A 79 -7.50 15.88 -14.86
C TYR A 79 -6.17 16.63 -14.92
N THR A 80 -5.07 16.11 -14.36
CA THR A 80 -3.77 16.82 -14.38
C THR A 80 -2.96 16.71 -15.68
N TYR A 81 -3.55 16.18 -16.76
CA TYR A 81 -3.01 16.29 -18.12
C TYR A 81 -4.06 16.91 -19.05
N SER A 82 -4.24 18.22 -18.95
CA SER A 82 -4.86 19.07 -19.97
C SER A 82 -3.80 19.86 -20.70
#